data_AF-A0A150V4H8-F1
#
_entry.id   AF-A0A150V4H8-F1
#
_cell.length_a   1.000
_cell.length_b   1.000
_cell.length_c   1.000
_cell.angle_alpha   90.00
_cell.angle_beta   90.00
_cell.angle_gamma   90.00
#
_symmetry.space_group_name_H-M   'P 1'
#
loop_
_entity.id
_entity.type
_entity.pdbx_description
1 polymer ?
#
loop_
_entity_poly.entity_id
_entity_poly.type
_entity_poly.pdbx_seq_one_letter_code
_entity_poly.pdbx_strand_id
1 'polypeptide(L)'
;MLNAQAIGELLSKNSDDRLCRRWFLMTPNGTLLANSQTVDTARLRKQVARAAMRWQEYQASQPATEVESSNGLGQQSKIRTLIIESETSNILIRLVQPQLLLVLEGGVPPRKSTFEPRITAEDENGEALHRTAGIDSSLSTSLSSKAESTISVVSSGVVSLHRRKMEAMASAIASEFERTGFKMPNQSTNSFF
;
A
#
# COMPACT_ATOMS: atom_id res chain seq x y z
N MET A 1 12.23 21.52 4.82
CA MET A 1 11.53 20.84 5.94
C MET A 1 10.17 20.36 5.45
N LEU A 2 9.67 19.22 5.94
CA LEU A 2 8.37 18.67 5.56
C LEU A 2 7.24 19.57 6.09
N ASN A 3 6.45 20.18 5.20
CA ASN A 3 5.26 20.93 5.62
C ASN A 3 4.06 19.97 5.79
N ALA A 4 3.90 19.43 6.99
CA ALA A 4 2.84 18.47 7.30
C ALA A 4 1.43 19.05 7.10
N GLN A 5 1.24 20.36 7.27
CA GLN A 5 -0.05 21.02 7.06
C GLN A 5 -0.40 21.08 5.57
N ALA A 6 0.53 21.54 4.73
CA ALA A 6 0.33 21.59 3.28
C ALA A 6 0.07 20.19 2.70
N ILE A 7 0.76 19.17 3.21
CA ILE A 7 0.52 17.79 2.81
C ILE A 7 -0.84 17.31 3.29
N GLY A 8 -1.21 17.57 4.55
CA GLY A 8 -2.55 17.24 5.06
C GLY A 8 -3.67 17.88 4.23
N GLU A 9 -3.48 19.13 3.79
CA GLU A 9 -4.40 19.82 2.89
C GLU A 9 -4.46 19.15 1.51
N LEU A 10 -3.30 18.82 0.92
CA LEU A 10 -3.23 18.08 -0.35
C LEU A 10 -3.95 16.73 -0.25
N LEU A 11 -3.71 15.98 0.83
CA LEU A 11 -4.37 14.70 1.09
C LEU A 11 -5.89 14.87 1.21
N SER A 12 -6.33 15.90 1.93
CA SER A 12 -7.75 16.20 2.12
C SER A 12 -8.46 16.59 0.83
N LYS A 13 -7.82 17.39 -0.04
CA LYS A 13 -8.36 17.77 -1.36
C LYS A 13 -8.54 16.57 -2.30
N ASN A 14 -7.84 15.47 -2.04
CA ASN A 14 -7.90 14.25 -2.83
C ASN A 14 -8.70 13.12 -2.13
N SER A 15 -9.35 13.44 -1.01
CA SER A 15 -10.29 12.54 -0.33
C SER A 15 -11.70 12.69 -0.89
N ASP A 16 -12.42 11.58 -0.93
CA ASP A 16 -13.84 11.47 -1.30
C ASP A 16 -14.44 10.31 -0.50
N ASP A 17 -15.60 10.53 0.13
CA ASP A 17 -16.33 9.56 0.95
C ASP A 17 -16.64 8.24 0.23
N ARG A 18 -16.69 8.25 -1.12
CA ARG A 18 -17.03 7.07 -1.91
C ARG A 18 -15.82 6.28 -2.32
N LEU A 19 -14.87 6.91 -3.02
CA LEU A 19 -13.74 6.22 -3.64
C LEU A 19 -12.48 6.27 -2.79
N CYS A 20 -12.08 7.45 -2.32
CA CYS A 20 -10.83 7.66 -1.58
C CYS A 20 -11.14 8.23 -0.21
N ARG A 21 -11.68 7.39 0.69
CA ARG A 21 -12.22 7.84 1.97
C ARG A 21 -11.19 8.54 2.84
N ARG A 22 -9.94 8.06 2.78
CA ARG A 22 -8.90 8.55 3.66
C ARG A 22 -7.52 8.35 3.09
N TRP A 23 -6.67 9.34 3.34
CA TRP A 23 -5.25 9.29 3.07
C TRP A 23 -4.46 9.57 4.33
N PHE A 24 -3.31 8.91 4.48
CA PHE A 24 -2.35 9.28 5.50
C PHE A 24 -0.93 8.86 5.13
N LEU A 25 0.02 9.62 5.65
CA LEU A 25 1.45 9.33 5.59
C LEU A 25 1.91 8.85 6.96
N MET A 26 2.68 7.77 6.96
CA MET A 26 3.24 7.21 8.18
C MET A 26 4.63 6.64 7.93
N THR A 27 5.39 6.43 9.00
CA THR A 27 6.59 5.59 8.95
C THR A 27 6.19 4.11 8.96
N PRO A 28 7.07 3.19 8.51
CA PRO A 28 6.85 1.75 8.65
C PRO A 28 6.61 1.28 10.10
N ASN A 29 7.07 2.05 11.08
CA ASN A 29 6.88 1.79 12.51
C ASN A 29 5.51 2.26 13.05
N GLY A 30 4.66 2.83 12.19
CA GLY A 30 3.33 3.31 12.58
C GLY A 30 3.30 4.72 13.18
N THR A 31 4.37 5.51 13.03
CA THR A 31 4.32 6.94 13.37
C THR A 31 3.55 7.69 12.29
N LEU A 32 2.40 8.27 12.63
CA LEU A 32 1.61 9.11 11.73
C LEU A 32 2.28 10.48 11.53
N LEU A 33 2.46 10.90 10.27
CA LEU A 33 3.11 12.16 9.91
C LEU A 33 2.13 13.21 9.38
N ALA A 34 1.20 12.78 8.52
CA ALA A 34 0.14 13.62 7.98
C ALA A 34 -1.09 12.76 7.67
N ASN A 35 -2.27 13.36 7.67
CA ASN A 35 -3.51 12.70 7.27
C ASN A 35 -4.42 13.68 6.53
N SER A 36 -5.34 13.14 5.73
CA SER A 36 -6.52 13.87 5.31
C SER A 36 -7.39 14.14 6.54
N GLN A 37 -7.94 15.35 6.66
CA GLN A 37 -8.68 15.83 7.83
C GLN A 37 -9.65 14.77 8.38
N THR A 38 -9.36 14.25 9.58
CA THR A 38 -10.19 13.22 10.23
C THR A 38 -10.95 13.77 11.43
N VAL A 39 -12.23 13.40 11.55
CA VAL A 39 -13.08 13.74 12.72
C VAL A 39 -12.83 12.81 13.92
N ASP A 40 -12.26 11.61 13.71
CA ASP A 40 -12.03 10.60 14.75
C ASP A 40 -10.59 10.07 14.76
N THR A 41 -9.83 10.53 15.77
CA THR A 41 -8.42 10.17 15.98
C THR A 41 -8.22 8.75 16.52
N ALA A 42 -9.20 8.20 17.26
CA ALA A 42 -9.09 6.85 17.82
C ALA A 42 -9.16 5.80 16.70
N ARG A 43 -10.13 5.96 15.78
CA ARG A 43 -10.23 5.11 14.59
C ARG A 43 -8.99 5.23 13.69
N LEU A 44 -8.47 6.45 13.49
CA LEU A 44 -7.26 6.66 12.70
C LEU A 44 -6.06 5.92 13.28
N ARG A 45 -5.82 6.01 14.60
CA ARG A 45 -4.71 5.28 15.25
C ARG A 45 -4.83 3.77 15.07
N LYS A 46 -6.04 3.21 15.20
CA LYS A 46 -6.28 1.77 14.97
C LYS A 46 -5.95 1.38 13.52
N GLN A 47 -6.28 2.24 12.54
CA GLN A 47 -5.96 2.00 11.13
C GLN A 47 -4.45 2.07 10.86
N VAL A 48 -3.78 3.09 11.39
CA VAL A 48 -2.31 3.25 11.28
C VAL A 48 -1.61 2.03 11.87
N ALA A 49 -2.00 1.59 13.07
CA ALA A 49 -1.43 0.40 13.70
C ALA A 49 -1.64 -0.86 12.84
N ARG A 50 -2.84 -1.08 12.32
CA ARG A 50 -3.13 -2.21 11.42
C ARG A 50 -2.27 -2.18 10.15
N ALA A 51 -2.14 -1.01 9.53
CA ALA A 51 -1.36 -0.86 8.31
C ALA A 51 0.14 -1.11 8.57
N ALA A 52 0.67 -0.58 9.67
CA ALA A 52 2.06 -0.82 10.09
C ALA A 52 2.33 -2.30 10.36
N MET A 53 1.46 -2.97 11.13
CA MET A 53 1.59 -4.41 11.41
C MET A 53 1.61 -5.24 10.14
N ARG A 54 0.70 -4.96 9.19
CA ARG A 54 0.62 -5.70 7.92
C ARG A 54 1.84 -5.48 7.04
N TRP A 55 2.35 -4.25 7.01
CA TRP A 55 3.57 -3.93 6.28
C TRP A 55 4.79 -4.63 6.88
N GLN A 56 4.94 -4.58 8.21
CA GLN A 56 6.05 -5.22 8.93
C GLN A 56 6.00 -6.74 8.85
N GLU A 57 4.82 -7.35 9.01
CA GLU A 57 4.61 -8.80 8.85
C GLU A 57 5.07 -9.27 7.47
N TYR A 58 4.77 -8.48 6.43
CA TYR A 58 5.24 -8.78 5.09
C TYR A 58 6.76 -8.63 4.97
N GLN A 59 7.34 -7.54 5.49
CA GLN A 59 8.79 -7.32 5.45
C GLN A 59 9.57 -8.42 6.19
N ALA A 60 9.13 -8.82 7.38
CA ALA A 60 9.75 -9.88 8.17
C ALA A 60 9.64 -11.26 7.52
N SER A 61 8.62 -11.45 6.68
CA SER A 61 8.43 -12.69 5.92
C SER A 61 9.22 -12.74 4.61
N GLN A 62 9.90 -11.67 4.21
CA GLN A 62 10.84 -11.73 3.09
C GLN A 62 12.08 -12.50 3.56
N PRO A 63 12.49 -13.59 2.88
CA PRO A 63 13.73 -14.26 3.23
C PRO A 63 14.89 -13.28 3.03
N ALA A 64 15.59 -12.95 4.11
CA ALA A 64 16.90 -12.30 4.03
C ALA A 64 17.85 -13.32 3.40
N THR A 65 18.03 -13.27 2.08
CA THR A 65 19.02 -14.13 1.42
C THR A 65 20.38 -13.46 1.57
N GLU A 66 21.11 -13.86 2.61
CA GLU A 66 22.56 -13.77 2.62
C GLU A 66 23.10 -14.56 1.42
N VAL A 67 24.01 -13.92 0.72
CA VAL A 67 24.46 -14.25 -0.63
C VAL A 67 25.36 -15.48 -0.59
N GLU A 68 25.06 -16.50 -1.40
CA GLU A 68 26.08 -17.19 -2.18
C GLU A 68 25.63 -17.32 -3.63
N SER A 69 26.40 -16.64 -4.49
CA SER A 69 26.19 -16.48 -5.92
C SER A 69 26.33 -17.79 -6.69
N SER A 70 25.37 -18.09 -7.56
CA SER A 70 25.68 -18.51 -8.93
C SER A 70 24.41 -18.49 -9.81
N ASN A 71 24.55 -17.84 -10.97
CA ASN A 71 23.61 -17.76 -12.09
C ASN A 71 22.39 -16.81 -12.00
N GLY A 72 22.59 -15.60 -12.56
CA GLY A 72 21.73 -15.06 -13.62
C GLY A 72 20.33 -14.51 -13.27
N LEU A 73 20.20 -13.17 -13.32
CA LEU A 73 18.97 -12.41 -13.63
C LEU A 73 17.79 -12.43 -12.63
N GLY A 74 17.99 -12.80 -11.37
CA GLY A 74 16.97 -12.62 -10.33
C GLY A 74 17.08 -11.25 -9.64
N GLN A 75 16.51 -10.20 -10.22
CA GLN A 75 16.37 -8.91 -9.53
C GLN A 75 15.43 -9.12 -8.35
N GLN A 76 15.96 -9.14 -7.12
CA GLN A 76 15.15 -9.35 -5.91
C GLN A 76 14.18 -8.18 -5.75
N SER A 77 12.93 -8.40 -6.15
CA SER A 77 11.88 -7.39 -6.10
C SER A 77 11.50 -7.06 -4.66
N LYS A 78 11.94 -5.88 -4.19
CA LYS A 78 11.55 -5.32 -2.89
C LYS A 78 10.09 -4.87 -2.95
N ILE A 79 9.31 -5.14 -1.89
CA ILE A 79 7.92 -4.69 -1.83
C ILE A 79 7.83 -3.18 -1.96
N ARG A 80 7.01 -2.72 -2.90
CA ARG A 80 6.70 -1.31 -3.12
C ARG A 80 5.29 -0.99 -2.67
N THR A 81 4.33 -1.86 -2.97
CA THR A 81 2.91 -1.65 -2.65
C THR A 81 2.31 -2.91 -2.01
N LEU A 82 1.47 -2.73 -0.99
CA LEU A 82 0.66 -3.76 -0.38
C LEU A 82 -0.82 -3.38 -0.56
N ILE A 83 -1.59 -4.27 -1.16
CA ILE A 83 -3.03 -4.12 -1.38
C ILE A 83 -3.75 -5.14 -0.50
N ILE A 84 -4.67 -4.65 0.31
CA ILE A 84 -5.51 -5.46 1.19
C ILE A 84 -6.96 -5.21 0.79
N GLU A 85 -7.60 -6.23 0.24
CA GLU A 85 -8.98 -6.21 -0.19
C GLU A 85 -9.88 -6.83 0.87
N SER A 86 -10.92 -6.10 1.26
CA SER A 86 -11.93 -6.56 2.22
C SER A 86 -13.33 -6.31 1.69
N GLU A 87 -14.33 -6.90 2.35
CA GLU A 87 -15.74 -6.76 1.98
C GLU A 87 -16.21 -5.29 1.93
N THR A 88 -15.65 -4.43 2.79
CA THR A 88 -16.15 -3.07 3.04
C THR A 88 -15.22 -1.95 2.58
N SER A 89 -13.96 -2.28 2.27
CA SER A 89 -12.95 -1.33 1.84
C SER A 89 -11.73 -2.01 1.22
N ASN A 90 -10.95 -1.23 0.46
CA ASN A 90 -9.61 -1.62 0.04
C ASN A 90 -8.59 -0.73 0.76
N ILE A 91 -7.50 -1.30 1.23
CA ILE A 91 -6.39 -0.55 1.81
C ILE A 91 -5.18 -0.75 0.92
N LEU A 92 -4.60 0.35 0.43
CA LEU A 92 -3.37 0.35 -0.34
C LEU A 92 -2.30 1.04 0.48
N ILE A 93 -1.14 0.39 0.66
CA ILE A 93 0.02 0.91 1.38
C ILE A 93 1.17 0.93 0.40
N ARG A 94 1.77 2.09 0.15
CA ARG A 94 2.85 2.25 -0.81
C ARG A 94 4.05 2.94 -0.19
N LEU A 95 5.24 2.43 -0.47
CA LEU A 95 6.50 3.06 -0.14
C LEU A 95 6.71 4.29 -1.05
N VAL A 96 6.88 5.48 -0.46
CA VAL A 96 7.25 6.71 -1.19
C VAL A 96 8.76 6.92 -1.10
N GLN A 97 9.30 6.79 0.12
CA GLN A 97 10.73 6.78 0.44
C GLN A 97 11.03 5.60 1.39
N PRO A 98 12.30 5.19 1.61
CA PRO A 98 12.62 4.01 2.43
C PRO A 98 11.97 3.96 3.83
N GLN A 99 11.71 5.12 4.43
CA GLN A 99 11.10 5.28 5.76
C GLN A 99 9.76 6.02 5.73
N LEU A 100 9.10 6.06 4.58
CA LEU A 100 7.85 6.81 4.39
C LEU A 100 6.84 6.02 3.54
N LEU A 101 5.70 5.75 4.15
CA LEU A 101 4.57 5.05 3.54
C LEU A 101 3.42 6.03 3.31
N LEU A 102 2.80 5.93 2.13
CA LEU A 102 1.51 6.53 1.81
C LEU A 102 0.44 5.45 1.87
N VAL A 103 -0.65 5.74 2.56
CA VAL A 103 -1.77 4.81 2.73
C VAL A 103 -3.07 5.43 2.24
N LEU A 104 -3.84 4.64 1.49
CA LEU A 104 -5.18 4.95 1.01
C LEU A 104 -6.15 3.93 1.58
N GLU A 105 -7.20 4.42 2.25
CA GLU A 105 -8.42 3.64 2.50
C GLU A 105 -9.45 4.01 1.44
N GLY A 106 -9.71 3.08 0.54
CA GLY A 106 -10.68 3.23 -0.53
C GLY A 106 -12.01 2.56 -0.20
N GLY A 107 -13.11 3.20 -0.59
CA GLY A 107 -14.42 2.57 -0.50
C GLY A 107 -14.63 1.59 -1.65
N VAL A 108 -15.51 0.62 -1.44
CA VAL A 108 -15.84 -0.39 -2.45
C VAL A 108 -17.36 -0.47 -2.59
N PRO A 109 -17.88 -0.74 -3.80
CA PRO A 109 -19.28 -1.09 -3.97
C PRO A 109 -19.63 -2.35 -3.15
N PRO A 110 -20.92 -2.57 -2.82
CA PRO A 110 -21.36 -3.78 -2.14
C PRO A 110 -20.85 -5.03 -2.84
N ARG A 111 -20.08 -5.85 -2.12
CA ARG A 111 -19.52 -7.11 -2.62
C ARG A 111 -20.50 -8.25 -2.36
N LYS A 112 -20.38 -9.33 -3.15
CA LYS A 112 -21.17 -10.55 -2.92
C LYS A 112 -20.76 -11.19 -1.59
N SER A 113 -21.65 -11.95 -0.96
CA SER A 113 -21.35 -12.69 0.27
C SER A 113 -20.23 -13.73 0.12
N THR A 114 -19.93 -14.14 -1.12
CA THR A 114 -18.84 -15.05 -1.47
C THR A 114 -17.52 -14.33 -1.75
N PHE A 115 -17.39 -13.06 -1.39
CA PHE A 115 -16.15 -12.32 -1.61
C PHE A 115 -15.07 -12.80 -0.65
N GLU A 116 -13.95 -13.26 -1.19
CA GLU A 116 -12.81 -13.69 -0.40
C GLU A 116 -11.82 -12.53 -0.21
N PRO A 117 -11.52 -12.13 1.04
CA PRO A 117 -10.48 -11.16 1.32
C PRO A 117 -9.14 -11.60 0.76
N ARG A 118 -8.42 -10.67 0.13
CA ARG A 118 -7.15 -10.95 -0.54
C ARG A 118 -6.09 -9.94 -0.12
N ILE A 119 -4.86 -10.42 0.01
CA ILE A 119 -3.68 -9.58 0.20
C ILE A 119 -2.76 -9.80 -0.99
N THR A 120 -2.40 -8.72 -1.68
CA THR A 120 -1.51 -8.74 -2.83
C THR A 120 -0.36 -7.78 -2.54
N ALA A 121 0.87 -8.28 -2.63
CA ALA A 121 2.06 -7.44 -2.59
C ALA A 121 2.56 -7.21 -4.00
N GLU A 122 3.10 -6.03 -4.26
CA GLU A 122 3.54 -5.61 -5.58
C GLU A 122 4.93 -5.00 -5.47
N ASP A 123 5.74 -5.23 -6.50
CA ASP A 123 7.08 -4.67 -6.62
C ASP A 123 7.09 -3.30 -7.29
N GLU A 124 8.28 -2.80 -7.63
CA GLU A 124 8.47 -1.50 -8.28
C GLU A 124 7.85 -1.43 -9.67
N ASN A 125 7.72 -2.56 -10.37
CA ASN A 125 7.09 -2.63 -11.69
C ASN A 125 5.56 -2.77 -11.59
N GLY A 126 5.02 -2.90 -10.38
CA GLY A 126 3.61 -3.23 -10.17
C GLY A 126 3.30 -4.70 -10.46
N GLU A 127 4.31 -5.56 -10.53
CA GLU A 127 4.09 -6.99 -10.67
C GLU A 127 3.82 -7.61 -9.30
N ALA A 128 2.88 -8.56 -9.27
CA ALA A 128 2.49 -9.21 -8.03
C ALA A 128 3.65 -10.06 -7.49
N LEU A 129 4.17 -9.68 -6.33
CA LEU A 129 5.13 -10.49 -5.58
C LEU A 129 4.37 -11.67 -4.99
N HIS A 130 4.52 -12.84 -5.61
CA HIS A 130 3.88 -14.07 -5.16
C HIS A 130 4.16 -14.32 -3.67
N ARG A 131 3.15 -14.07 -2.82
CA ARG A 131 2.99 -14.74 -1.53
C ARG A 131 1.51 -15.01 -1.28
N THR A 132 1.08 -16.22 -1.61
CA THR A 132 -0.21 -16.80 -1.22
C THR A 132 -0.21 -17.06 0.29
N ALA A 133 -0.55 -16.05 1.09
CA ALA A 133 -0.88 -16.25 2.50
C ALA A 133 -2.40 -16.45 2.63
N GLY A 134 -2.84 -17.69 2.39
CA GLY A 134 -4.24 -18.12 2.55
C GLY A 134 -4.59 -19.37 1.75
N ILE A 135 -4.37 -20.54 2.38
CA ILE A 135 -4.96 -21.88 2.13
C ILE A 135 -4.87 -22.43 0.69
N ASP A 136 -3.99 -23.43 0.53
CA ASP A 136 -4.03 -24.53 -0.43
C ASP A 136 -4.91 -24.34 -1.68
N SER A 137 -4.30 -23.82 -2.74
CA SER A 137 -4.74 -24.15 -4.10
C SER A 137 -3.50 -24.35 -4.96
N SER A 138 -2.93 -25.56 -4.85
CA SER A 138 -2.04 -26.08 -5.85
C SER A 138 -2.83 -26.23 -7.16
N LEU A 139 -2.22 -25.76 -8.26
CA LEU A 139 -2.71 -25.73 -9.64
C LEU A 139 -3.74 -24.64 -9.99
N SER A 140 -3.23 -23.50 -10.47
CA SER A 140 -3.83 -22.90 -11.67
C SER A 140 -2.76 -22.13 -12.45
N THR A 141 -2.00 -22.87 -13.24
CA THR A 141 -1.57 -22.38 -14.54
C THR A 141 -2.80 -22.27 -15.45
N SER A 142 -2.81 -21.22 -16.26
CA SER A 142 -3.53 -21.13 -17.54
C SER A 142 -5.03 -20.75 -17.50
N LEU A 143 -5.29 -19.57 -18.08
CA LEU A 143 -6.40 -19.32 -19.02
C LEU A 143 -7.77 -19.85 -18.59
N SER A 144 -8.41 -19.21 -17.61
CA SER A 144 -9.83 -19.43 -17.37
C SER A 144 -10.65 -18.26 -17.91
N SER A 145 -11.05 -18.38 -19.17
CA SER A 145 -12.25 -17.72 -19.69
C SER A 145 -13.44 -18.15 -18.84
N LYS A 146 -13.79 -17.36 -17.82
CA LYS A 146 -15.02 -17.54 -17.04
C LYS A 146 -15.81 -16.25 -17.13
N ALA A 147 -17.00 -16.34 -17.71
CA ALA A 147 -17.90 -15.23 -17.93
C ALA A 147 -17.99 -14.34 -16.68
N GLU A 148 -17.33 -13.19 -16.77
CA GLU A 148 -17.16 -12.27 -15.67
C GLU A 148 -18.42 -11.43 -15.58
N SER A 149 -19.25 -11.69 -14.58
CA SER A 149 -20.44 -10.87 -14.33
C SER A 149 -20.02 -9.40 -14.19
N THR A 150 -20.79 -8.45 -14.73
CA THR A 150 -20.47 -7.00 -14.75
C THR A 150 -19.97 -6.45 -13.40
N ILE A 151 -20.39 -7.03 -12.28
CA ILE A 151 -19.98 -6.63 -10.91
C ILE A 151 -18.53 -7.03 -10.58
N SER A 152 -18.02 -8.17 -11.03
CA SER A 152 -16.63 -8.59 -10.79
C SER A 152 -15.63 -7.76 -11.62
N VAL A 153 -16.04 -7.36 -12.83
CA VAL A 153 -15.32 -6.38 -13.65
C VAL A 153 -15.24 -5.02 -12.93
N VAL A 154 -16.34 -4.60 -12.29
CA VAL A 154 -16.38 -3.34 -11.53
C VAL A 154 -15.50 -3.40 -10.27
N SER A 155 -15.46 -4.51 -9.52
CA SER A 155 -14.56 -4.61 -8.35
C SER A 155 -13.08 -4.59 -8.72
N SER A 156 -12.70 -5.25 -9.82
CA SER A 156 -11.36 -5.14 -10.41
C SER A 156 -11.08 -3.70 -10.90
N GLY A 157 -12.09 -3.06 -11.49
CA GLY A 157 -12.07 -1.64 -11.88
C GLY A 157 -11.83 -0.68 -10.71
N VAL A 158 -12.39 -0.95 -9.53
CA VAL A 158 -12.20 -0.10 -8.35
C VAL A 158 -10.78 -0.24 -7.79
N VAL A 159 -10.24 -1.45 -7.70
CA VAL A 159 -8.85 -1.67 -7.25
C VAL A 159 -7.87 -0.97 -8.20
N SER A 160 -8.04 -1.15 -9.52
CA SER A 160 -7.19 -0.48 -10.50
C SER A 160 -7.31 1.05 -10.45
N LEU A 161 -8.50 1.59 -10.16
CA LEU A 161 -8.69 3.03 -9.95
C LEU A 161 -7.99 3.53 -8.68
N HIS A 162 -8.10 2.81 -7.56
CA HIS A 162 -7.37 3.13 -6.34
C HIS A 162 -5.86 3.08 -6.56
N ARG A 163 -5.38 2.09 -7.32
CA ARG A 163 -3.98 1.92 -7.68
C ARG A 163 -3.47 3.09 -8.51
N ARG A 164 -4.23 3.50 -9.53
CA ARG A 164 -3.91 4.67 -10.35
C ARG A 164 -3.85 5.96 -9.53
N LYS A 165 -4.79 6.16 -8.60
CA LYS A 165 -4.77 7.31 -7.70
C LYS A 165 -3.59 7.28 -6.72
N MET A 166 -3.30 6.11 -6.15
CA MET A 166 -2.15 5.90 -5.26
C MET A 166 -0.84 6.22 -5.99
N GLU A 167 -0.67 5.72 -7.22
CA GLU A 167 0.50 6.01 -8.05
C GLU A 167 0.66 7.50 -8.32
N ALA A 168 -0.41 8.15 -8.79
CA ALA A 168 -0.38 9.58 -9.09
C ALA A 168 -0.04 10.42 -7.85
N MET A 169 -0.64 10.11 -6.70
CA MET A 169 -0.36 10.82 -5.46
C MET A 169 1.06 10.55 -4.93
N ALA A 170 1.51 9.30 -4.96
CA ALA A 170 2.86 8.94 -4.55
C ALA A 170 3.92 9.62 -5.43
N SER A 171 3.70 9.67 -6.75
CA SER A 171 4.56 10.35 -7.71
C SER A 171 4.61 11.86 -7.46
N ALA A 172 3.45 12.51 -7.24
CA ALA A 172 3.39 13.94 -6.93
C ALA A 172 4.13 14.28 -5.62
N ILE A 173 3.92 13.48 -4.57
CA ILE A 173 4.61 13.65 -3.28
C ILE A 173 6.11 13.41 -3.42
N ALA A 174 6.52 12.37 -4.15
CA ALA A 174 7.93 12.06 -4.38
C ALA A 174 8.64 13.19 -5.16
N SER A 175 8.04 13.68 -6.23
CA SER A 175 8.57 14.79 -7.03
C SER A 175 8.71 16.08 -6.20
N GLU A 176 7.74 16.36 -5.34
CA GLU A 176 7.81 17.51 -4.43
C GLU A 176 8.92 17.38 -3.39
N PHE A 177 9.17 16.17 -2.89
CA PHE A 177 10.30 15.90 -1.99
C PHE A 177 11.65 16.02 -2.70
N GLU A 178 11.76 15.55 -3.94
CA GLU A 178 12.96 15.76 -4.75
C GLU A 178 13.22 17.24 -4.99
N ARG A 179 12.19 18.00 -5.35
CA ARG A 179 12.25 19.46 -5.58
C ARG A 179 12.67 20.23 -4.34
N THR A 180 12.22 19.81 -3.16
CA THR A 180 12.55 20.44 -1.87
C THR A 180 13.81 19.87 -1.21
N GLY A 181 14.42 18.84 -1.80
CA GLY A 181 15.55 18.11 -1.22
C GLY A 181 15.21 17.33 0.05
N PHE A 182 13.92 17.10 0.33
CA PHE A 182 13.48 16.40 1.53
C PHE A 182 13.76 14.90 1.40
N LYS A 183 14.64 14.39 2.27
CA LYS A 183 14.84 12.96 2.48
C LYS A 183 14.49 12.62 3.92
N MET A 184 13.66 11.60 4.10
CA MET A 184 13.34 11.09 5.42
C MET A 184 14.59 10.43 6.03
N PRO A 185 15.07 10.87 7.21
CA PRO A 185 16.21 10.26 7.88
C PRO A 185 16.13 8.73 7.95
N ASN A 186 17.23 8.06 7.62
CA ASN A 186 17.36 6.64 7.84
C ASN A 186 17.50 6.41 9.35
N GLN A 187 16.65 5.56 9.94
CA GLN A 187 16.69 5.23 11.37
C GLN A 187 18.02 4.57 11.81
N SER A 188 18.90 4.18 10.87
CA SER A 188 20.20 3.58 11.12
C SER A 188 21.29 4.55 11.57
N THR A 189 21.08 5.88 11.54
CA THR A 189 22.09 6.86 11.99
C THR A 189 21.95 7.27 13.45
N ASN A 190 21.11 6.59 14.25
CA ASN A 190 20.98 6.80 15.69
C ASN A 190 21.63 5.67 16.51
N SER A 191 22.81 5.21 16.09
CA SER A 191 23.73 4.48 16.99
C SER A 191 24.54 5.49 17.81
N PHE A 192 23.86 6.22 18.70
CA PHE A 192 24.53 6.79 19.86
C PHE A 192 24.19 5.88 21.03
N PHE A 193 25.13 4.98 21.32
CA PHE A 193 25.51 4.31 22.58
C PHE A 193 26.08 2.93 22.27
#